data_AF-A0A432H5J3-F1
#
_entry.id   AF-A0A432H5J3-F1
#
_cell.length_a   1.000
_cell.length_b   1.000
_cell.length_c   1.000
_cell.angle_alpha   90.00
_cell.angle_beta   90.00
_cell.angle_gamma   90.00
#
_symmetry.space_group_name_H-M   'P 1'
#
loop_
_entity.id
_entity.type
_entity.pdbx_description
1 polymer ?
#
loop_
_entity_poly.entity_id
_entity_poly.type
_entity_poly.pdbx_seq_one_letter_code
_entity_poly.pdbx_strand_id
1 'polypeptide(L)'
;MWLLLPDIRGCQYTPSPGEQGRGVPRVAIDSKLDPEQREVIQVRGLCKTFRDFWLRPRVEALRGIDLSIQSGEVYGLLGPNGSGKSTTIQILLGLLFPSAGSVSVLGTPPGTPQSKNRIGYLPEDSVFYPFLTGAEMLDLSASLGRVPARERKGRISDLLEMVGLQDAAHREIG
;
A
#
# COMPACT_ATOMS: atom_id res chain seq x y z
N MET A 1 28.00 -14.04 -21.32
CA MET A 1 28.96 -14.58 -20.33
C MET A 1 28.92 -13.65 -19.13
N TRP A 2 28.34 -13.98 -17.97
CA TRP A 2 27.53 -15.13 -17.54
C TRP A 2 26.15 -14.58 -17.06
N LEU A 3 25.12 -15.34 -16.67
CA LEU A 3 24.83 -16.78 -16.62
C LEU A 3 23.31 -16.97 -16.94
N LEU A 4 22.69 -18.09 -16.57
CA LEU A 4 21.24 -18.22 -16.41
C LEU A 4 20.89 -18.21 -14.91
N LEU A 5 19.77 -17.59 -14.53
CA LEU A 5 19.05 -17.89 -13.29
C LEU A 5 17.89 -18.84 -13.61
N PRO A 6 17.62 -19.85 -12.76
CA PRO A 6 16.59 -20.86 -13.03
C PRO A 6 15.16 -20.36 -12.79
N ASP A 7 14.21 -21.17 -13.28
CA ASP A 7 12.77 -20.96 -13.20
C ASP A 7 12.29 -20.68 -11.75
N ILE A 8 11.58 -19.56 -11.56
CA ILE A 8 11.19 -19.04 -10.22
C ILE A 8 9.98 -19.78 -9.62
N ARG A 9 9.46 -20.80 -10.30
CA ARG A 9 8.30 -21.60 -9.85
C ARG A 9 8.69 -22.62 -8.78
N GLY A 10 8.83 -22.15 -7.53
CA GLY A 10 8.98 -23.04 -6.38
C GLY A 10 9.63 -22.47 -5.11
N CYS A 11 10.10 -21.22 -5.09
CA CYS A 11 10.73 -20.64 -3.91
C CYS A 11 9.73 -20.43 -2.75
N GLN A 12 9.66 -21.40 -1.84
CA GLN A 12 9.17 -21.17 -0.48
C GLN A 12 10.20 -20.34 0.29
N TYR A 13 9.75 -19.25 0.91
CA TYR A 13 10.59 -18.44 1.79
C TYR A 13 10.78 -19.17 3.13
N THR A 14 12.00 -19.65 3.38
CA THR A 14 12.43 -20.12 4.69
C THR A 14 13.18 -18.98 5.40
N PRO A 15 12.65 -18.41 6.49
CA PRO A 15 13.33 -17.35 7.23
C PRO A 15 14.64 -17.85 7.82
N SER A 16 15.62 -16.96 7.86
CA SER A 16 16.97 -17.26 8.35
C SER A 16 17.00 -17.37 9.89
N PRO A 17 17.91 -18.18 10.48
CA PRO A 17 18.06 -18.28 11.92
C PRO A 17 18.61 -16.97 12.53
N GLY A 18 17.71 -16.04 12.80
CA GLY A 18 18.02 -14.67 13.27
C GLY A 18 16.88 -13.67 13.10
N GLU A 19 15.92 -13.93 12.22
CA GLU A 19 14.75 -13.04 11.99
C GLU A 19 13.67 -13.12 13.10
N GLN A 20 13.91 -13.92 14.14
CA GLN A 20 13.04 -14.05 15.31
C GLN A 20 13.42 -12.99 16.37
N GLY A 21 12.87 -11.77 16.29
CA GLY A 21 13.13 -10.80 17.37
C GLY A 21 12.63 -9.35 17.23
N ARG A 22 12.21 -8.89 16.05
CA ARG A 22 11.52 -7.60 15.89
C ARG A 22 10.31 -7.75 14.98
N GLY A 23 9.26 -8.39 15.51
CA GLY A 23 7.95 -8.28 14.90
C GLY A 23 7.52 -6.81 14.91
N VAL A 24 7.19 -6.25 13.74
CA VAL A 24 6.51 -4.96 13.66
C VAL A 24 5.27 -5.06 14.56
N PRO A 25 5.14 -4.23 15.61
CA PRO A 25 3.99 -4.32 16.49
C PRO A 25 2.71 -4.18 15.66
N ARG A 26 1.79 -5.13 15.78
CA ARG A 26 0.50 -5.04 15.10
C ARG A 26 -0.26 -3.88 15.73
N VAL A 27 -0.26 -2.71 15.06
CA VAL A 27 -1.31 -1.72 15.27
C VAL A 27 -2.63 -2.47 15.24
N ALA A 28 -3.46 -2.30 16.26
CA ALA A 28 -4.85 -2.71 16.20
C ALA A 28 -5.59 -1.77 15.24
N ILE A 29 -5.30 -1.88 13.94
CA ILE A 29 -6.19 -1.43 12.87
C ILE A 29 -7.47 -2.21 13.13
N ASP A 30 -8.55 -1.53 13.53
CA ASP A 30 -9.77 -2.14 14.07
C ASP A 30 -10.31 -3.19 13.08
N SER A 31 -9.94 -4.45 13.31
CA SER A 31 -9.89 -5.47 12.27
C SER A 31 -11.23 -6.20 12.18
N LYS A 32 -12.30 -5.43 12.07
CA LYS A 32 -13.56 -5.90 11.48
C LYS A 32 -13.38 -6.02 9.96
N LEU A 33 -12.46 -6.90 9.59
CA LEU A 33 -12.58 -7.68 8.37
C LEU A 33 -13.59 -8.77 8.69
N ASP A 34 -14.60 -8.84 7.85
CA ASP A 34 -15.62 -9.87 7.84
C ASP A 34 -14.90 -11.23 7.84
N PRO A 35 -15.21 -12.18 8.74
CA PRO A 35 -14.48 -13.45 8.83
C PRO A 35 -14.58 -14.32 7.56
N GLU A 36 -15.47 -13.96 6.63
CA GLU A 36 -15.63 -14.57 5.31
C GLU A 36 -14.84 -13.83 4.20
N GLN A 37 -14.45 -12.56 4.40
CA GLN A 37 -13.59 -11.80 3.47
C GLN A 37 -12.13 -12.23 3.60
N ARG A 38 -11.83 -13.44 3.11
CA ARG A 38 -10.46 -13.93 2.99
C ARG A 38 -9.69 -13.12 1.95
N GLU A 39 -10.27 -12.85 0.78
CA GLU A 39 -9.66 -12.05 -0.29
C GLU A 39 -9.87 -10.55 -0.05
N VAL A 40 -8.79 -9.83 0.27
CA VAL A 40 -8.81 -8.38 0.52
C VAL A 40 -8.52 -7.56 -0.73
N ILE A 41 -7.87 -8.14 -1.73
CA ILE A 41 -7.70 -7.56 -3.07
C ILE A 41 -8.04 -8.64 -4.09
N GLN A 42 -8.90 -8.30 -5.06
CA GLN A 42 -9.20 -9.11 -6.24
C GLN A 42 -9.02 -8.26 -7.49
N VAL A 43 -8.30 -8.79 -8.47
CA VAL A 43 -8.03 -8.18 -9.76
C VAL A 43 -8.25 -9.24 -10.82
N ARG A 44 -9.05 -8.95 -11.85
CA ARG A 44 -9.32 -9.89 -12.95
C ARG A 44 -9.14 -9.24 -14.31
N GLY A 45 -8.31 -9.85 -15.16
CA GLY A 45 -8.05 -9.40 -16.53
C GLY A 45 -7.64 -7.93 -16.66
N LEU A 46 -6.87 -7.40 -15.71
CA LEU A 46 -6.57 -5.98 -15.59
C LEU A 46 -5.68 -5.48 -16.73
N CYS A 47 -6.23 -4.58 -17.54
CA CYS A 47 -5.52 -3.90 -18.62
C CYS A 47 -5.43 -2.39 -18.36
N LYS A 48 -4.33 -1.77 -18.78
CA LYS A 48 -4.19 -0.31 -18.80
C LYS A 48 -3.44 0.14 -20.04
N THR A 49 -4.10 0.95 -20.84
CA THR A 49 -3.51 1.64 -22.00
C THR A 49 -3.56 3.13 -21.76
N PHE A 50 -2.39 3.78 -21.71
CA PHE A 50 -2.28 5.23 -21.77
C PHE A 50 -2.40 5.67 -23.22
N ARG A 51 -3.21 6.71 -23.43
CA ARG A 51 -3.52 7.28 -24.74
C ARG A 51 -2.90 8.67 -24.88
N ASP A 52 -2.66 9.10 -26.10
CA ASP A 52 -2.29 10.48 -26.40
C ASP A 52 -3.51 11.43 -26.39
N PHE A 53 -3.28 12.71 -26.69
CA PHE A 53 -4.33 13.73 -26.79
C PHE A 53 -5.38 13.42 -27.87
N TRP A 54 -5.03 12.61 -28.88
CA TRP A 54 -5.92 12.18 -29.96
C TRP A 54 -6.59 10.82 -29.66
N LEU A 55 -6.57 10.39 -28.40
CA LEU A 55 -7.07 9.11 -27.89
C LEU A 55 -6.41 7.86 -28.51
N ARG A 56 -5.28 8.01 -29.20
CA ARG A 56 -4.53 6.89 -29.81
C ARG A 56 -3.74 6.15 -28.73
N PRO A 57 -3.69 4.81 -28.74
CA PRO A 57 -2.84 4.04 -27.83
C PRO A 57 -1.38 4.50 -27.94
N ARG A 58 -0.78 4.87 -26.81
CA ARG A 58 0.64 5.30 -26.73
C ARG A 58 1.49 4.31 -25.96
N VAL A 59 0.99 3.81 -24.81
CA VAL A 59 1.67 2.81 -23.99
C VAL A 59 0.65 1.84 -23.41
N GLU A 60 0.85 0.55 -23.62
CA GLU A 60 0.14 -0.51 -22.91
C GLU A 60 0.95 -0.90 -21.67
N ALA A 61 0.52 -0.43 -20.50
CA ALA A 61 1.23 -0.57 -19.24
C ALA A 61 0.87 -1.86 -18.48
N LEU A 62 -0.36 -2.36 -18.62
CA LEU A 62 -0.82 -3.63 -18.04
C LEU A 62 -1.58 -4.44 -19.10
N ARG A 63 -1.29 -5.74 -19.17
CA ARG A 63 -1.77 -6.69 -20.19
C ARG A 63 -2.48 -7.88 -19.54
N GLY A 64 -3.75 -7.70 -19.15
CA GLY A 64 -4.61 -8.79 -18.66
C GLY A 64 -4.09 -9.46 -17.39
N ILE A 65 -3.80 -8.69 -16.34
CA ILE A 65 -3.25 -9.23 -15.09
C ILE A 65 -4.38 -9.73 -14.18
N ASP A 66 -4.23 -10.94 -13.66
CA ASP A 66 -5.03 -11.47 -12.55
C ASP A 66 -4.20 -11.48 -11.26
N LEU A 67 -4.82 -11.07 -10.15
CA LEU A 67 -4.19 -11.03 -8.82
C LEU A 67 -5.25 -11.23 -7.73
N SER A 68 -4.97 -12.10 -6.77
CA SER A 68 -5.71 -12.21 -5.52
C SER A 68 -4.73 -12.13 -4.35
N ILE A 69 -5.09 -11.40 -3.30
CA ILE A 69 -4.32 -11.27 -2.06
C ILE A 69 -5.26 -11.51 -0.89
N GLN A 70 -4.89 -12.42 0.01
CA GLN A 70 -5.65 -12.75 1.21
C GLN A 70 -5.33 -11.81 2.38
N SER A 71 -6.23 -11.73 3.35
CA SER A 71 -6.04 -10.98 4.59
C SER A 71 -4.81 -11.47 5.36
N GLY A 72 -3.88 -10.55 5.66
CA GLY A 72 -2.63 -10.84 6.37
C GLY A 72 -1.49 -11.32 5.48
N GLU A 73 -1.69 -11.47 4.16
CA GLU A 73 -0.59 -11.75 3.23
C GLU A 73 0.26 -10.50 2.95
N VAL A 74 1.56 -10.71 2.73
CA VAL A 74 2.49 -9.71 2.23
C VAL A 74 2.78 -10.03 0.77
N TYR A 75 2.49 -9.10 -0.14
CA TYR A 75 2.63 -9.33 -1.58
C TYR A 75 3.62 -8.34 -2.21
N GLY A 76 4.59 -8.86 -2.99
CA GLY A 76 5.62 -8.06 -3.65
C GLY A 76 5.41 -7.96 -5.16
N LEU A 77 5.33 -6.74 -5.70
CA LEU A 77 5.34 -6.50 -7.14
C LEU A 77 6.78 -6.27 -7.62
N LEU A 78 7.35 -7.27 -8.30
CA LEU A 78 8.75 -7.24 -8.78
C LEU A 78 8.82 -7.14 -10.31
N GLY A 79 9.84 -6.46 -10.83
CA GLY A 79 10.08 -6.28 -12.27
C GLY A 79 10.86 -5.01 -12.60
N PRO A 80 11.34 -4.84 -13.85
CA PRO A 80 12.11 -3.67 -14.27
C PRO A 80 11.28 -2.37 -14.30
N ASN A 81 11.93 -1.22 -14.48
CA ASN A 81 11.24 0.05 -14.67
C ASN A 81 10.34 -0.01 -15.93
N GLY A 82 9.15 0.58 -15.84
CA GLY A 82 8.12 0.47 -16.88
C GLY A 82 7.30 -0.83 -16.88
N SER A 83 7.56 -1.81 -16.01
CA SER A 83 6.79 -3.08 -15.95
C SER A 83 5.36 -2.97 -15.38
N GLY A 84 4.84 -1.76 -15.19
CA GLY A 84 3.48 -1.52 -14.69
C GLY A 84 3.27 -1.52 -13.18
N LYS A 85 4.29 -1.82 -12.35
CA LYS A 85 4.16 -1.89 -10.86
C LYS A 85 3.40 -0.70 -10.25
N SER A 86 3.89 0.51 -10.47
CA SER A 86 3.30 1.75 -9.94
C SER A 86 1.92 2.01 -10.54
N THR A 87 1.68 1.60 -11.79
CA THR A 87 0.37 1.64 -12.45
C THR A 87 -0.64 0.72 -11.76
N THR A 88 -0.25 -0.51 -11.40
CA THR A 88 -1.09 -1.43 -10.62
C THR A 88 -1.42 -0.85 -9.25
N ILE A 89 -0.42 -0.32 -8.53
CA ILE A 89 -0.61 0.32 -7.21
C ILE A 89 -1.58 1.51 -7.32
N GLN A 90 -1.38 2.40 -8.29
CA GLN A 90 -2.28 3.54 -8.54
C GLN A 90 -3.73 3.12 -8.83
N ILE A 91 -3.94 1.99 -9.52
CA ILE A 91 -5.29 1.46 -9.78
C ILE A 91 -5.91 0.87 -8.50
N LEU A 92 -5.14 0.14 -7.69
CA LEU A 92 -5.60 -0.40 -6.40
C LEU A 92 -5.98 0.72 -5.41
N LEU A 93 -5.25 1.85 -5.44
CA LEU A 93 -5.56 3.05 -4.65
C LEU A 93 -6.76 3.84 -5.20
N GLY A 94 -7.23 3.53 -6.42
CA GLY A 94 -8.28 4.29 -7.12
C GLY A 94 -7.83 5.66 -7.63
N LEU A 95 -6.52 5.89 -7.76
CA LEU A 95 -5.92 7.09 -8.35
C LEU A 95 -5.88 7.02 -9.88
N LEU A 96 -6.04 5.83 -10.44
CA LEU A 96 -6.04 5.57 -11.88
C LEU A 96 -7.14 4.57 -12.23
N PHE A 97 -7.90 4.84 -13.28
CA PHE A 97 -8.91 3.89 -13.78
C PHE A 97 -8.28 2.84 -14.71
N PRO A 98 -8.70 1.57 -14.65
CA PRO A 98 -8.32 0.56 -15.63
C PRO A 98 -8.83 0.92 -17.04
N SER A 99 -8.24 0.33 -18.07
CA SER A 99 -8.77 0.38 -19.44
C SER A 99 -9.68 -0.79 -19.76
N ALA A 100 -9.47 -1.94 -19.11
CA ALA A 100 -10.36 -3.09 -19.09
C ALA A 100 -10.05 -3.97 -17.85
N GLY A 101 -10.90 -4.96 -17.58
CA GLY A 101 -10.83 -5.81 -16.39
C GLY A 101 -11.56 -5.20 -15.19
N SER A 102 -11.49 -5.88 -14.05
CA SER A 102 -12.13 -5.46 -12.80
C SER A 102 -11.18 -5.51 -11.61
N VAL A 103 -11.46 -4.66 -10.62
CA VAL A 103 -10.69 -4.52 -9.37
C VAL A 103 -11.66 -4.34 -8.21
N SER A 104 -11.43 -5.10 -7.14
CA SER A 104 -12.10 -4.98 -5.84
C SER A 104 -11.04 -4.91 -4.76
N VAL A 105 -11.21 -3.99 -3.81
CA VAL A 105 -10.37 -3.82 -2.62
C VAL A 105 -11.30 -3.75 -1.42
N LEU A 106 -11.10 -4.67 -0.47
CA LEU A 106 -11.89 -4.83 0.75
C LEU A 106 -13.40 -4.94 0.46
N GLY A 107 -13.74 -5.76 -0.55
CA GLY A 107 -15.12 -5.98 -1.01
C GLY A 107 -15.74 -4.82 -1.81
N THR A 108 -15.00 -3.75 -2.11
CA THR A 108 -15.53 -2.53 -2.75
C THR A 108 -14.68 -2.08 -3.95
N PRO A 109 -15.23 -1.31 -4.91
CA PRO A 109 -14.41 -0.67 -5.94
C PRO A 109 -13.33 0.24 -5.34
N PRO A 110 -12.13 0.31 -5.95
CA PRO A 110 -11.04 1.15 -5.46
C PRO A 110 -11.40 2.64 -5.53
N GLY A 111 -10.83 3.43 -4.61
CA GLY A 111 -11.07 4.87 -4.53
C GLY A 111 -12.40 5.30 -3.88
N THR A 112 -13.24 4.36 -3.45
CA THR A 112 -14.45 4.64 -2.64
C THR A 112 -14.06 5.15 -1.25
N PRO A 113 -14.93 5.91 -0.54
CA PRO A 113 -14.69 6.27 0.86
C PRO A 113 -14.46 5.04 1.76
N GLN A 114 -15.18 3.95 1.49
CA GLN A 114 -15.09 2.67 2.20
C GLN A 114 -13.70 2.03 2.06
N SER A 115 -13.16 1.96 0.83
CA SER A 115 -11.80 1.45 0.61
C SER A 115 -10.74 2.40 1.17
N LYS A 116 -10.85 3.71 0.90
CA LYS A 116 -9.83 4.72 1.29
C LYS A 116 -9.66 4.84 2.81
N ASN A 117 -10.73 4.71 3.59
CA ASN A 117 -10.64 4.75 5.06
C ASN A 117 -9.93 3.53 5.67
N ARG A 118 -9.58 2.50 4.87
CA ARG A 118 -9.01 1.23 5.32
C ARG A 118 -7.65 0.90 4.67
N ILE A 119 -7.13 1.79 3.80
CA ILE A 119 -5.87 1.58 3.07
C ILE A 119 -4.86 2.63 3.53
N GLY A 120 -3.68 2.18 3.96
CA GLY A 120 -2.49 3.03 4.09
C GLY A 120 -1.67 3.01 2.80
N TYR A 121 -1.07 4.14 2.45
CA TYR A 121 -0.15 4.25 1.32
C TYR A 121 1.05 5.13 1.69
N LEU A 122 2.25 4.60 1.46
CA LEU A 122 3.51 5.33 1.57
C LEU A 122 4.11 5.45 0.16
N PRO A 123 4.13 6.66 -0.45
CA PRO A 123 4.77 6.85 -1.75
C PRO A 123 6.30 6.80 -1.63
N GLU A 124 6.95 6.45 -2.74
CA GLU A 124 8.41 6.48 -2.92
C GLU A 124 8.97 7.87 -2.55
N ASP A 125 8.41 8.92 -3.15
CA ASP A 125 8.65 10.32 -2.77
C ASP A 125 7.57 10.80 -1.79
N SER A 126 7.87 10.74 -0.49
CA SER A 126 6.99 11.26 0.56
C SER A 126 7.29 12.73 0.85
N VAL A 127 6.37 13.63 0.44
CA VAL A 127 6.46 15.07 0.73
C VAL A 127 5.75 15.38 2.05
N PHE A 128 6.53 15.82 3.04
CA PHE A 128 6.04 16.30 4.33
C PHE A 128 6.07 17.83 4.41
N TYR A 129 5.33 18.40 5.36
CA TYR A 129 5.46 19.82 5.70
C TYR A 129 6.69 20.01 6.60
N PRO A 130 7.78 20.67 6.14
CA PRO A 130 9.05 20.67 6.87
C PRO A 130 8.98 21.41 8.21
N PHE A 131 8.10 22.39 8.31
CA PHE A 131 7.83 23.18 9.52
C PHE A 131 6.94 22.47 10.55
N LEU A 132 6.50 21.24 10.30
CA LEU A 132 5.78 20.43 11.28
C LEU A 132 6.74 19.45 11.95
N THR A 133 6.49 19.18 13.22
CA THR A 133 7.11 18.06 13.93
C THR A 133 6.49 16.73 13.55
N GLY A 134 7.17 15.61 13.86
CA GLY A 134 6.63 14.27 13.65
C GLY A 134 5.27 14.04 14.32
N ALA A 135 5.08 14.54 15.54
CA ALA A 135 3.82 14.47 16.26
C ALA A 135 2.70 15.28 15.59
N GLU A 136 2.99 16.47 15.07
CA GLU A 136 2.00 17.33 14.40
C GLU A 136 1.61 16.78 13.02
N MET A 137 2.56 16.22 12.27
CA MET A 137 2.27 15.55 11.00
C MET A 137 1.36 14.32 11.21
N LEU A 138 1.56 13.58 12.31
CA LEU A 138 0.68 12.47 12.69
C LEU A 138 -0.70 12.95 13.16
N ASP A 139 -0.82 14.05 13.91
CA ASP A 139 -2.14 14.62 14.26
C ASP A 139 -2.90 15.14 13.04
N LEU A 140 -2.21 15.84 12.13
CA LEU A 140 -2.77 16.29 10.85
C LEU A 140 -3.32 15.11 10.06
N SER A 141 -2.52 14.03 9.93
CA SER A 141 -2.92 12.80 9.25
C SER A 141 -4.13 12.12 9.92
N ALA A 142 -4.11 12.03 11.25
CA ALA A 142 -5.22 11.49 12.04
C ALA A 142 -6.48 12.36 11.94
N SER A 143 -6.34 13.67 11.76
CA SER A 143 -7.44 14.62 11.56
C SER A 143 -8.11 14.42 10.21
N LEU A 144 -7.32 14.34 9.14
CA LEU A 144 -7.81 14.03 7.79
C LEU A 144 -8.47 12.64 7.73
N GLY A 145 -7.90 11.66 8.43
CA GLY A 145 -8.45 10.31 8.63
C GLY A 145 -9.65 10.22 9.58
N ARG A 146 -10.15 11.35 10.11
CA ARG A 146 -11.31 11.44 11.01
C ARG A 146 -11.18 10.64 12.32
N VAL A 147 -9.96 10.43 12.81
CA VAL A 147 -9.71 9.84 14.14
C VAL A 147 -10.26 10.81 15.20
N PRO A 148 -11.07 10.33 16.19
CA PRO A 148 -11.61 11.18 17.25
C PRO A 148 -10.49 11.87 18.03
N ALA A 149 -10.61 13.19 18.24
CA ALA A 149 -9.55 14.00 18.87
C ALA A 149 -9.06 13.44 20.22
N ARG A 150 -9.98 12.89 21.03
CA ARG A 150 -9.68 12.25 22.33
C ARG A 150 -8.76 11.02 22.23
N GLU A 151 -8.67 10.38 21.07
CA GLU A 151 -7.88 9.16 20.84
C GLU A 151 -6.53 9.45 20.18
N ARG A 152 -6.37 10.59 19.51
CA ARG A 152 -5.18 10.90 18.70
C ARG A 152 -3.90 10.89 19.51
N LYS A 153 -3.86 11.59 20.65
CA LYS A 153 -2.65 11.69 21.50
C LYS A 153 -2.11 10.32 21.92
N GLY A 154 -2.99 9.39 22.30
CA GLY A 154 -2.59 8.01 22.63
C GLY A 154 -2.02 7.29 21.41
N ARG A 155 -2.81 7.21 20.33
CA ARG A 155 -2.38 6.53 19.08
C ARG A 155 -1.08 7.09 18.49
N ILE A 156 -0.84 8.40 18.60
CA ILE A 156 0.39 9.05 18.14
C ILE A 156 1.58 8.60 18.98
N SER A 157 1.42 8.53 20.31
CA SER A 157 2.45 7.98 21.21
C SER A 157 2.77 6.53 20.87
N ASP A 158 1.74 5.68 20.72
CA ASP A 158 1.89 4.26 20.39
C ASP A 158 2.60 4.06 19.04
N LEU A 159 2.27 4.88 18.03
CA LEU A 159 2.88 4.84 16.70
C LEU A 159 4.34 5.32 16.70
N LEU A 160 4.67 6.38 17.45
CA LEU A 160 6.04 6.86 17.59
C LEU A 160 6.93 5.85 18.33
N GLU A 161 6.39 5.17 19.33
CA GLU A 161 7.06 4.06 20.02
C GLU A 161 7.28 2.86 19.10
N MET A 162 6.26 2.50 18.32
CA MET A 162 6.32 1.41 17.35
C MET A 162 7.45 1.53 16.32
N VAL A 163 7.78 2.76 15.90
CA VAL A 163 8.85 3.04 14.95
C VAL A 163 10.15 3.53 15.59
N GLY A 164 10.20 3.66 16.92
CA GLY A 164 11.39 4.09 17.67
C GLY A 164 11.77 5.56 17.46
N LEU A 165 10.78 6.46 17.33
CA LEU A 165 10.97 7.89 17.06
C LEU A 165 10.46 8.81 18.20
N GLN A 166 10.25 8.31 19.42
CA GLN A 166 9.75 9.12 20.54
C GLN A 166 10.64 10.34 20.82
N ASP A 167 11.97 10.14 20.85
CA ASP A 167 12.95 11.20 21.14
C ASP A 167 12.99 12.29 20.04
N ALA A 168 12.55 11.94 18.82
CA ALA A 168 12.47 12.84 17.67
C ALA A 168 11.06 13.43 17.45
N ALA A 169 10.06 13.07 18.27
CA ALA A 169 8.65 13.39 18.05
C ALA A 169 8.37 14.91 17.92
N HIS A 170 9.16 15.73 18.60
CA HIS A 170 9.06 17.19 18.64
C HIS A 170 10.16 17.91 17.84
N ARG A 171 10.93 17.18 17.04
CA ARG A 171 11.83 17.78 16.05
C ARG A 171 11.03 18.07 14.78
N GLU A 172 11.25 19.23 14.18
CA GLU A 172 10.78 19.56 12.83
C GLU A 172 11.29 18.52 11.82
N ILE A 173 10.50 18.24 10.78
CA ILE A 173 10.83 17.27 9.74
C ILE A 173 11.91 17.80 8.77
N GLY A 174 12.08 19.14 8.70
CA GLY A 174 13.09 19.84 7.90
C GLY A 174 14.53 19.82 8.45
#